data_AF-R5AX30-F1
#
_entry.id   AF-R5AX30-F1
#
_cell.length_a   1.000
_cell.length_b   1.000
_cell.length_c   1.000
_cell.angle_alpha   90.00
_cell.angle_beta   90.00
_cell.angle_gamma   90.00
#
_symmetry.space_group_name_H-M   'P 1'
#
loop_
_entity.id
_entity.type
_entity.pdbx_description
1 polymer ?
#
loop_
_entity_poly.entity_id
_entity_poly.type
_entity_poly.pdbx_seq_one_letter_code
_entity_poly.pdbx_strand_id
1 'polypeptide(L)' 'MNDIFIYGGIGINVAGALFLMAYAIKYFYAFYKSRNNPIQTEAMKPTWAKRRAIGFGLIILGSIIAFIGCII' A
#
# COMPACT_ATOMS: atom_id res chain seq x y z
N MET A 1 -5.54 -20.89 17.15
CA MET A 1 -6.35 -19.75 16.64
C MET A 1 -5.53 -18.48 16.58
N ASN A 2 -4.76 -18.16 17.62
CA ASN A 2 -3.85 -17.02 17.64
C ASN A 2 -2.85 -16.96 16.48
N ASP A 3 -2.17 -18.07 16.20
CA ASP A 3 -1.21 -18.14 15.10
C ASP A 3 -1.83 -17.78 13.74
N ILE A 4 -3.11 -18.13 13.53
CA ILE A 4 -3.84 -17.80 12.29
C ILE A 4 -4.02 -16.28 12.17
N PHE A 5 -4.33 -15.59 13.27
CA PHE A 5 -4.44 -14.13 13.28
C PHE A 5 -3.09 -13.44 13.12
N ILE A 6 -2.05 -13.93 13.80
CA ILE A 6 -0.69 -13.39 13.69
C ILE A 6 -0.17 -13.55 12.24
N TYR A 7 -0.14 -14.79 11.73
CA TYR A 7 0.37 -15.06 10.38
C TYR A 7 -0.53 -14.46 9.30
N GLY A 8 -1.85 -14.45 9.50
CA GLY A 8 -2.80 -13.78 8.61
C GLY A 8 -2.57 -12.27 8.54
N GLY A 9 -2.40 -11.60 9.68
CA GLY A 9 -2.09 -10.18 9.77
C GLY A 9 -0.75 -9.82 9.13
N ILE A 10 0.29 -10.64 9.36
CA ILE A 10 1.59 -10.51 8.69
C ILE A 10 1.44 -10.68 7.17
N GLY A 11 0.67 -11.67 6.72
CA GLY A 11 0.40 -11.89 5.29
C GLY A 11 -0.26 -10.69 4.62
N ILE A 12 -1.26 -10.09 5.28
CA ILE A 12 -1.93 -8.87 4.81
C ILE A 12 -0.95 -7.68 4.74
N ASN A 13 -0.07 -7.55 5.74
CA ASN A 13 0.99 -6.54 5.75
C ASN A 13 1.92 -6.67 4.55
N VAL A 14 2.42 -7.88 4.29
CA VAL A 14 3.29 -8.18 3.14
C VAL A 14 2.57 -7.87 1.83
N ALA A 15 1.30 -8.26 1.70
CA ALA A 15 0.50 -7.94 0.52
C ALA A 15 0.35 -6.42 0.31
N GLY A 16 0.07 -5.66 1.38
CA GLY A 16 -0.02 -4.20 1.34
C GLY A 16 1.31 -3.53 0.95
N ALA A 17 2.44 -4.04 1.47
CA ALA A 17 3.77 -3.56 1.14
C ALA A 17 4.14 -3.83 -0.33
N LEU A 18 3.89 -5.04 -0.84
CA LEU A 18 4.11 -5.38 -2.24
C LEU A 18 3.24 -4.55 -3.18
N PHE A 19 1.97 -4.34 -2.81
CA PHE A 19 1.06 -3.47 -3.55
C PHE A 19 1.60 -2.03 -3.62
N LEU A 20 2.03 -1.47 -2.49
CA LEU A 20 2.64 -0.14 -2.44
C LEU A 20 3.90 -0.06 -3.29
N MET A 21 4.79 -1.04 -3.19
CA MET A 21 6.03 -1.07 -3.95
C MET A 21 5.77 -1.09 -5.46
N ALA A 22 4.89 -1.98 -5.93
CA ALA A 22 4.56 -2.08 -7.35
C ALA A 22 3.97 -0.78 -7.92
N TYR A 23 3.03 -0.17 -7.20
CA TYR A 23 2.45 1.10 -7.63
C TYR A 23 3.42 2.27 -7.48
N ALA A 24 4.27 2.29 -6.45
CA ALA A 24 5.30 3.31 -6.30
C ALA A 24 6.27 3.30 -7.49
N ILE A 25 6.75 2.13 -7.92
CA ILE A 25 7.61 2.01 -9.10
C ILE A 25 6.88 2.49 -10.36
N LYS A 26 5.64 2.04 -10.57
CA LYS A 26 4.81 2.45 -11.71
C LYS A 26 4.64 3.97 -11.79
N TYR A 27 4.24 4.60 -10.68
CA TYR A 27 4.01 6.03 -10.63
C TYR A 27 5.30 6.84 -10.62
N PHE A 28 6.39 6.34 -10.04
CA PHE A 28 7.71 6.95 -10.16
C PHE A 28 8.13 7.06 -11.62
N TYR A 29 8.02 5.98 -12.40
CA TYR A 29 8.33 6.01 -13.83
C TYR A 29 7.40 6.95 -14.60
N ALA A 30 6.09 6.93 -14.28
CA ALA A 30 5.13 7.82 -14.91
C ALA A 30 5.46 9.30 -14.65
N PHE A 31 5.73 9.67 -13.40
CA PHE A 31 6.11 11.04 -13.01
C PHE A 31 7.46 11.46 -13.59
N TYR A 32 8.42 10.54 -13.68
CA TYR A 32 9.71 10.81 -14.31
C TYR A 32 9.53 11.13 -15.80
N LYS A 33 8.73 10.32 -16.51
CA LYS A 33 8.45 10.53 -17.94
C LYS A 33 7.62 11.80 -18.19
N SER A 34 6.68 12.13 -17.30
CA SER A 34 5.81 13.30 -17.43
C SER A 34 6.37 14.57 -16.77
N ARG A 35 7.61 14.59 -16.29
CA ARG A 35 8.17 15.69 -15.49
C ARG A 35 8.11 17.07 -16.18
N ASN A 36 8.21 17.09 -17.50
CA ASN A 36 8.13 18.32 -18.30
C ASN A 36 6.70 18.66 -18.76
N ASN A 37 5.71 17.84 -18.39
CA ASN A 37 4.31 18.06 -18.68
C ASN A 37 3.51 18.14 -17.35
N PRO A 38 3.33 19.37 -16.80
CA PRO A 38 2.71 19.55 -15.50
C PRO A 38 1.24 19.12 -15.49
N ILE A 39 0.49 19.35 -16.57
CA ILE A 39 -0.93 18.97 -16.68
C ILE A 39 -1.11 17.46 -16.51
N GLN A 40 -0.28 16.67 -17.21
CA GLN A 40 -0.32 15.21 -17.09
C GLN A 40 0.08 14.73 -15.69
N THR A 41 1.09 15.37 -15.09
CA THR A 41 1.57 15.01 -13.75
C THR A 41 0.52 15.31 -12.68
N GLU A 42 -0.12 16.48 -12.71
CA GLU A 42 -1.19 16.85 -11.78
C GLU A 42 -2.39 15.91 -11.91
N ALA A 43 -2.76 15.49 -13.13
CA ALA A 43 -3.85 14.54 -13.34
C ALA A 43 -3.60 13.15 -12.73
N MET A 44 -2.33 12.72 -12.64
CA MET A 44 -1.95 11.41 -12.10
C MET A 44 -1.85 11.38 -10.56
N LYS A 45 -1.59 12.53 -9.92
CA LYS A 45 -1.42 12.61 -8.45
C LYS A 45 -2.62 12.08 -7.65
N PRO A 46 -3.89 12.41 -7.97
CA PRO A 46 -5.04 11.89 -7.25
C PRO A 46 -5.14 10.36 -7.34
N THR A 47 -4.85 9.80 -8.52
CA THR A 47 -4.90 8.34 -8.71
C THR A 47 -3.80 7.65 -7.92
N TRP A 48 -2.57 8.20 -7.93
CA TRP A 48 -1.48 7.71 -7.07
C TRP A 48 -1.86 7.80 -5.59
N ALA A 49 -2.37 8.94 -5.13
CA ALA A 49 -2.78 9.13 -3.74
C ALA A 49 -3.82 8.09 -3.30
N LYS A 50 -4.82 7.80 -4.15
CA LYS A 50 -5.82 6.76 -3.88
C LYS A 50 -5.19 5.37 -3.76
N ARG A 51 -4.30 4.99 -4.69
CA ARG A 51 -3.60 3.69 -4.63
C ARG A 51 -2.69 3.59 -3.40
N ARG A 52 -1.96 4.65 -3.10
CA ARG A 52 -1.13 4.75 -1.89
C ARG A 52 -1.98 4.56 -0.63
N ALA A 53 -3.11 5.25 -0.52
CA ALA A 53 -4.01 5.13 0.63
C ALA A 53 -4.53 3.69 0.80
N ILE A 54 -4.91 3.01 -0.28
CA ILE A 54 -5.34 1.60 -0.23
C ILE A 54 -4.22 0.71 0.32
N GLY A 55 -3.01 0.84 -0.21
CA GLY A 55 -1.87 0.04 0.24
C GLY A 55 -1.48 0.28 1.69
N PHE A 56 -1.50 1.54 2.15
CA PHE A 56 -1.32 1.86 3.58
C PHE A 56 -2.46 1.32 4.45
N GLY A 57 -3.71 1.39 3.96
CA GLY A 57 -4.86 0.82 4.65
C GLY A 57 -4.73 -0.69 4.87
N LEU A 58 -4.20 -1.43 3.88
CA LEU A 58 -3.90 -2.86 4.02
C LEU A 58 -2.85 -3.12 5.10
N ILE A 59 -1.77 -2.34 5.14
CA ILE A 59 -0.73 -2.47 6.17
C ILE A 59 -1.29 -2.20 7.57
N ILE A 60 -2.08 -1.14 7.72
CA ILE A 60 -2.69 -0.81 9.01
C ILE A 60 -3.63 -1.93 9.44
N LEU A 61 -4.48 -2.42 8.54
CA LEU A 61 -5.40 -3.52 8.82
C LEU A 61 -4.66 -4.80 9.24
N GLY A 62 -3.62 -5.20 8.49
CA GLY A 62 -2.81 -6.38 8.81
C GLY A 62 -2.13 -6.26 10.16
N SER A 63 -1.65 -5.06 10.51
CA SER A 63 -1.03 -4.78 11.81
C SER A 63 -2.03 -4.88 12.96
N ILE A 64 -3.25 -4.37 12.79
CA ILE A 64 -4.33 -4.50 13.79
C ILE A 64 -4.69 -5.97 13.99
N ILE A 65 -4.84 -6.74 12.91
CA ILE A 65 -5.18 -8.18 12.98
C ILE A 65 -4.08 -8.96 13.70
N ALA A 66 -2.81 -8.71 13.38
CA ALA A 66 -1.70 -9.36 14.06
C ALA A 66 -1.64 -8.98 15.55
N PHE A 67 -1.90 -7.72 15.88
CA PHE A 67 -1.93 -7.24 17.28
C PHE A 67 -3.06 -7.89 18.09
N ILE A 68 -4.25 -8.03 17.51
CA ILE A 68 -5.37 -8.76 18.11
C ILE A 68 -4.97 -10.22 18.36
N GLY A 69 -4.28 -10.85 17.40
CA GLY A 69 -3.72 -12.19 17.56
C GLY A 69 -2.60 -12.33 18.59
N CYS A 70 -2.12 -11.24 19.20
CA CYS A 70 -1.23 -11.33 20.37
C CYS A 70 -1.99 -11.20 21.70
N ILE A 71 -3.25 -10.74 21.67
CA ILE A 71 -4.07 -10.47 22.87
C ILE A 71 -5.03 -11.63 23.17
N ILE A 72 -5.58 -12.25 22.13
CA ILE A 72 -6.50 -13.40 22.23
C ILE A 72 -5.68 -14.70 22.32
#